data_AF-A0A285B8W6-F1
#
_entry.id   AF-A0A285B8W6-F1
#
_cell.length_a   1.000
_cell.length_b   1.000
_cell.length_c   1.000
_cell.angle_alpha   90.00
_cell.angle_beta   90.00
_cell.angle_gamma   90.00
#
_symmetry.space_group_name_H-M   'P 1'
#
loop_
_entity.id
_entity.type
_entity.pdbx_description
1 polymer ?
#
loop_
_entity_poly.entity_id
_entity_poly.type
_entity_poly.pdbx_seq_one_letter_code
_entity_poly.pdbx_strand_id
1 'polypeptide(L)'
;MRVEVMQYYGLTQALSQAGYHETEHHQQLIKDIRGAIMQGRLIAVCGVVGSGKTVTLRRLQQILKEENRVTVAKSISVEKHSIKLATLITALYYDLAQDKLVQIPKQNERRDRELQELLKKGKRPVALFIDEAHDLNGHTLIGLKRLMELAEDVGGRLSVILAGHPKLRNDLRRPTMEEIGYRTDIFTLDGIAGSQRDYIHWLLGVSTGNTVESESILTADAIDILATKLRTPLQVQLHLTLALEAGYQTGEKPVTAELVETVMSRQLDDLEPTLARHGYRLKDMVEQFDAKASEIRSLFSNQLEPKRTAEIRERMLAAGLPI
;
A
#
# COMPACT_ATOMS: atom_id res chain seq x y z
N MET A 1 -12.97 -16.89 -6.99
CA MET A 1 -14.33 -16.99 -7.54
C MET A 1 -14.40 -18.18 -8.47
N ARG A 2 -15.41 -19.04 -8.29
CA ARG A 2 -15.62 -20.21 -9.15
C ARG A 2 -16.16 -19.81 -10.53
N VAL A 3 -15.85 -20.60 -11.55
CA VAL A 3 -16.23 -20.30 -12.95
C VAL A 3 -17.75 -20.28 -13.12
N GLU A 4 -18.46 -21.16 -12.41
CA GLU A 4 -19.93 -21.25 -12.48
C GLU A 4 -20.60 -19.98 -11.94
N VAL A 5 -20.05 -19.41 -10.86
CA VAL A 5 -20.53 -18.14 -10.28
C VAL A 5 -20.31 -17.00 -11.28
N MET A 6 -19.14 -16.97 -11.93
CA MET A 6 -18.85 -15.97 -12.95
C MET A 6 -19.84 -16.05 -14.11
N GLN A 7 -20.09 -17.25 -14.65
CA GLN A 7 -21.07 -17.45 -15.72
C GLN A 7 -22.48 -17.05 -15.29
N TYR A 8 -22.88 -17.40 -14.07
CA TYR A 8 -24.20 -17.08 -13.54
C TYR A 8 -24.48 -15.58 -13.51
N TYR A 9 -23.50 -14.75 -13.13
CA TYR A 9 -23.62 -13.29 -13.11
C TYR A 9 -23.13 -12.59 -14.37
N GLY A 10 -22.61 -13.32 -15.37
CA GLY A 10 -22.10 -12.73 -16.62
C GLY A 10 -20.74 -12.04 -16.48
N LEU A 11 -19.91 -12.47 -15.53
CA LEU A 11 -18.53 -11.99 -15.37
C LEU A 11 -17.61 -12.67 -16.37
N THR A 12 -16.88 -11.88 -17.15
CA THR A 12 -15.88 -12.33 -18.13
C THR A 12 -14.49 -12.51 -17.51
N GLN A 13 -14.25 -11.87 -16.36
CA GLN A 13 -13.02 -11.97 -15.59
C GLN A 13 -13.31 -11.89 -14.09
N ALA A 14 -12.35 -12.36 -13.28
CA ALA A 14 -12.47 -12.25 -11.82
C ALA A 14 -12.36 -10.78 -11.38
N LEU A 15 -13.10 -10.39 -10.33
CA LEU A 15 -13.06 -9.03 -9.77
C LEU A 15 -11.63 -8.58 -9.39
N SER A 16 -10.79 -9.52 -8.95
CA SER A 16 -9.38 -9.25 -8.62
C SER A 16 -8.50 -8.90 -9.82
N GLN A 17 -8.99 -9.11 -11.05
CA GLN A 17 -8.29 -8.87 -12.31
C GLN A 17 -8.77 -7.61 -13.03
N ALA A 18 -9.73 -6.86 -12.49
CA ALA A 18 -10.34 -5.68 -13.11
C ALA A 18 -9.37 -4.51 -13.40
N GLY A 19 -8.11 -4.58 -12.95
CA GLY A 19 -7.08 -3.61 -13.30
C GLY A 19 -7.06 -2.40 -12.36
N TYR A 20 -7.04 -1.19 -12.93
CA TYR A 20 -6.81 0.06 -12.20
C TYR A 20 -8.00 1.02 -12.35
N HIS A 21 -8.63 1.35 -11.22
CA HIS A 21 -9.61 2.41 -11.13
C HIS A 21 -8.91 3.74 -10.81
N GLU A 22 -8.98 4.67 -11.76
CA GLU A 22 -8.37 5.99 -11.59
C GLU A 22 -9.42 6.97 -11.04
N THR A 23 -9.03 7.71 -10.00
CA THR A 23 -9.81 8.81 -9.42
C THR A 23 -9.03 10.12 -9.59
N GLU A 24 -9.69 11.27 -9.43
CA GLU A 24 -8.99 12.57 -9.47
C GLU A 24 -7.85 12.64 -8.44
N HIS A 25 -8.07 12.09 -7.24
CA HIS A 25 -7.05 11.98 -6.20
C HIS A 25 -5.85 11.15 -6.68
N HIS A 26 -6.09 10.03 -7.36
CA HIS A 26 -5.02 9.21 -7.94
C HIS A 26 -4.21 9.97 -8.99
N GLN A 27 -4.87 10.71 -9.88
CA GLN A 27 -4.21 11.50 -10.93
C GLN A 27 -3.31 12.58 -10.32
N GLN A 28 -3.84 13.32 -9.35
CA GLN A 28 -3.08 14.37 -8.66
C GLN A 28 -1.90 13.79 -7.88
N LEU A 29 -2.12 12.68 -7.15
CA LEU A 29 -1.06 11.97 -6.44
C LEU A 29 0.07 11.51 -7.38
N ILE A 30 -0.27 10.89 -8.52
CA ILE A 30 0.72 10.45 -9.52
C ILE A 30 1.50 11.65 -10.06
N LYS A 31 0.82 12.76 -10.36
CA LYS A 31 1.46 13.99 -10.86
C LYS A 31 2.46 14.56 -9.85
N ASP A 32 2.09 14.64 -8.58
CA ASP A 32 2.95 15.19 -7.53
C ASP A 32 4.17 14.30 -7.26
N ILE A 33 3.95 12.98 -7.17
CA ILE A 33 5.05 12.01 -7.02
C ILE A 33 6.02 12.11 -8.21
N ARG A 34 5.52 12.23 -9.45
CA ARG A 34 6.38 12.40 -10.63
C ARG A 34 7.24 13.66 -10.55
N GLY A 35 6.67 14.76 -10.08
CA GLY A 35 7.41 16.01 -9.84
C GLY A 35 8.53 15.82 -8.81
N ALA A 36 8.23 15.15 -7.69
CA ALA A 36 9.19 14.87 -6.62
C ALA A 36 10.30 13.90 -7.07
N ILE A 37 9.98 12.91 -7.90
CA ILE A 37 10.97 11.97 -8.49
C ILE A 37 12.02 12.74 -9.31
N MET A 38 11.60 13.70 -10.13
CA MET A 38 12.52 14.50 -10.96
C MET A 38 13.47 15.38 -10.14
N GLN A 39 13.09 15.69 -8.90
CA GLN A 39 13.88 16.45 -7.94
C GLN A 39 14.82 15.57 -7.09
N GLY A 40 14.75 14.23 -7.20
CA GLY A 40 15.56 13.34 -6.36
C GLY A 40 15.09 13.26 -4.91
N ARG A 41 13.79 13.42 -4.65
CA ARG A 41 13.23 13.42 -3.29
C ARG A 41 13.10 12.01 -2.71
N LEU A 42 13.06 11.92 -1.38
CA LEU A 42 12.56 10.75 -0.66
C LEU A 42 11.04 10.90 -0.53
N ILE A 43 10.29 9.88 -0.92
CA ILE A 43 8.84 9.93 -1.06
C ILE A 43 8.23 8.76 -0.29
N ALA A 44 7.24 9.01 0.55
CA ALA A 44 6.47 7.97 1.22
C ALA A 44 5.00 8.01 0.82
N VAL A 45 4.52 6.96 0.15
CA VAL A 45 3.11 6.76 -0.20
C VAL A 45 2.49 5.82 0.84
N CYS A 46 1.71 6.40 1.75
CA CYS A 46 1.12 5.70 2.88
C CYS A 46 -0.38 5.50 2.67
N GLY A 47 -0.86 4.28 2.90
CA GLY A 47 -2.29 3.97 2.78
C GLY A 47 -2.62 2.68 3.48
N VAL A 48 -3.86 2.54 3.95
CA VAL A 48 -4.31 1.35 4.70
C VAL A 48 -4.16 0.06 3.87
N VAL A 49 -4.15 -1.09 4.55
CA VAL A 49 -4.16 -2.40 3.90
C VAL A 49 -5.30 -2.45 2.88
N GLY A 50 -4.98 -2.82 1.64
CA GLY A 50 -5.96 -2.95 0.57
C GLY A 50 -6.35 -1.65 -0.14
N SER A 51 -5.77 -0.48 0.19
CA SER A 51 -6.09 0.80 -0.47
C SER A 51 -5.62 0.95 -1.93
N GLY A 52 -4.91 -0.03 -2.47
CA GLY A 52 -4.41 -0.01 -3.85
C GLY A 52 -2.97 0.46 -4.03
N LYS A 53 -2.20 0.65 -2.94
CA LYS A 53 -0.78 1.10 -2.97
C LYS A 53 0.07 0.43 -4.05
N THR A 54 0.13 -0.90 -4.03
CA THR A 54 0.93 -1.68 -4.98
C THR A 54 0.44 -1.51 -6.42
N VAL A 55 -0.87 -1.37 -6.65
CA VAL A 55 -1.44 -1.16 -8.00
C VAL A 55 -1.08 0.23 -8.50
N THR A 56 -1.27 1.26 -7.67
CA THR A 56 -0.90 2.66 -7.99
C THR A 56 0.60 2.79 -8.27
N LEU A 57 1.46 2.17 -7.45
CA LEU A 57 2.91 2.18 -7.70
C LEU A 57 3.30 1.45 -8.99
N ARG A 58 2.64 0.33 -9.33
CA ARG A 58 2.87 -0.36 -10.61
C ARG A 58 2.47 0.52 -11.79
N ARG A 59 1.33 1.23 -11.69
CA ARG A 59 0.89 2.18 -12.71
C ARG A 59 1.90 3.32 -12.89
N LEU A 60 2.36 3.91 -11.79
CA LEU A 60 3.40 4.94 -11.83
C LEU A 60 4.71 4.42 -12.47
N GLN A 61 5.15 3.21 -12.14
CA GLN A 61 6.33 2.60 -12.75
C GLN A 61 6.16 2.41 -14.27
N GLN A 62 4.96 2.01 -14.73
CA GLN A 62 4.66 1.89 -16.16
C GLN A 62 4.76 3.25 -16.87
N ILE A 63 4.12 4.29 -16.32
CA ILE A 63 4.16 5.65 -16.86
C ILE A 63 5.62 6.13 -16.98
N LEU A 64 6.43 5.95 -15.94
CA LEU A 64 7.84 6.37 -15.95
C LEU A 64 8.68 5.62 -17.00
N LYS A 65 8.40 4.31 -17.20
CA LYS A 65 9.07 3.50 -18.23
C LYS A 65 8.66 3.91 -19.64
N GLU A 66 7.37 4.17 -19.87
CA GLU A 66 6.83 4.63 -21.16
C GLU A 66 7.39 5.99 -21.55
N GLU A 67 7.49 6.93 -20.60
CA GLU A 67 8.08 8.25 -20.84
C GLU A 67 9.58 8.19 -21.11
N ASN A 68 10.26 7.14 -20.65
CA ASN A 68 11.68 6.91 -20.85
C ASN A 68 12.56 8.08 -20.34
N ARG A 69 12.08 8.81 -19.32
CA ARG A 69 12.78 9.96 -18.71
C ARG A 69 13.48 9.62 -17.40
N VAL A 70 13.04 8.56 -16.73
CA VAL A 70 13.52 8.10 -15.41
C VAL A 70 13.82 6.62 -15.50
N THR A 71 14.96 6.19 -14.94
CA THR A 71 15.28 4.78 -14.80
C THR A 71 14.57 4.22 -13.57
N VAL A 72 13.71 3.22 -13.76
CA VAL A 72 12.94 2.60 -12.67
C VAL A 72 13.71 1.41 -12.12
N ALA A 73 14.07 1.47 -10.83
CA ALA A 73 14.66 0.37 -10.08
C ALA A 73 13.69 -0.12 -8.99
N LYS A 74 13.75 -1.41 -8.62
CA LYS A 74 12.81 -2.00 -7.65
C LYS A 74 13.47 -3.03 -6.74
N SER A 75 13.21 -2.93 -5.44
CA SER A 75 13.50 -4.02 -4.51
C SER A 75 12.45 -5.13 -4.63
N ILE A 76 12.84 -6.27 -5.21
CA ILE A 76 11.97 -7.45 -5.42
C ILE A 76 12.03 -8.42 -4.22
N SER A 77 12.85 -8.16 -3.19
CA SER A 77 13.03 -9.05 -2.03
C SER A 77 11.70 -9.50 -1.44
N VAL A 78 11.54 -10.81 -1.23
CA VAL A 78 10.33 -11.43 -0.64
C VAL A 78 10.30 -11.22 0.87
N GLU A 79 11.45 -11.39 1.54
CA GLU A 79 11.58 -11.09 2.96
C GLU A 79 11.80 -9.58 3.15
N LYS A 80 10.77 -8.87 3.62
CA LYS A 80 10.80 -7.41 3.79
C LYS A 80 11.52 -6.98 5.06
N HIS A 81 11.32 -7.70 6.16
CA HIS A 81 11.93 -7.41 7.46
C HIS A 81 13.46 -7.56 7.48
N SER A 82 14.04 -8.28 6.50
CA SER A 82 15.48 -8.53 6.38
C SER A 82 16.16 -7.60 5.36
N ILE A 83 15.40 -6.70 4.71
CA ILE A 83 15.96 -5.71 3.79
C ILE A 83 16.88 -4.77 4.57
N LYS A 84 18.14 -4.72 4.14
CA LYS A 84 19.15 -3.77 4.58
C LYS A 84 19.53 -2.86 3.42
N LEU A 85 20.29 -1.80 3.69
CA LEU A 85 20.86 -0.95 2.64
C LEU A 85 21.62 -1.74 1.56
N ALA A 86 22.38 -2.77 1.96
CA ALA A 86 23.09 -3.64 1.03
C ALA A 86 22.17 -4.36 0.04
N THR A 87 20.95 -4.72 0.46
CA THR A 87 19.92 -5.32 -0.40
C THR A 87 19.41 -4.31 -1.41
N LEU A 88 19.22 -3.05 -1.01
CA LEU A 88 18.77 -1.97 -1.89
C LEU A 88 19.84 -1.56 -2.90
N ILE A 89 21.11 -1.49 -2.47
CA ILE A 89 22.26 -1.29 -3.35
C ILE A 89 22.31 -2.42 -4.38
N THR A 90 22.18 -3.67 -3.94
CA THR A 90 22.12 -4.82 -4.84
C THR A 90 21.00 -4.70 -5.88
N ALA A 91 19.81 -4.24 -5.49
CA ALA A 91 18.70 -4.00 -6.42
C ALA A 91 19.05 -2.93 -7.47
N LEU A 92 19.65 -1.81 -7.06
CA LEU A 92 20.13 -0.77 -7.98
C LEU A 92 21.17 -1.32 -8.96
N TYR A 93 22.08 -2.18 -8.52
CA TYR A 93 23.05 -2.82 -9.41
C TYR A 93 22.37 -3.63 -10.51
N TYR A 94 21.38 -4.46 -10.17
CA TYR A 94 20.68 -5.27 -11.15
C TYR A 94 19.88 -4.44 -12.15
N ASP A 95 19.29 -3.32 -11.73
CA ASP A 95 18.45 -2.50 -12.60
C ASP A 95 19.24 -1.43 -13.38
N LEU A 96 20.43 -1.02 -12.91
CA LEU A 96 21.27 0.00 -13.56
C LEU A 96 22.40 -0.58 -14.42
N ALA A 97 22.88 -1.79 -14.11
CA ALA A 97 23.90 -2.44 -14.92
C ALA A 97 23.33 -2.82 -16.30
N GLN A 98 24.07 -2.48 -17.35
CA GLN A 98 23.70 -2.83 -18.73
C GLN A 98 24.17 -4.25 -19.12
N ASP A 99 25.02 -4.85 -18.29
CA ASP A 99 25.64 -6.15 -18.55
C ASP A 99 24.73 -7.32 -18.15
N LYS A 100 24.75 -8.40 -18.95
CA LYS A 100 23.98 -9.63 -18.68
C LYS A 100 24.40 -10.36 -17.40
N LEU A 101 25.61 -10.11 -16.90
CA LEU A 101 26.17 -10.72 -15.68
C LEU A 101 26.60 -9.61 -14.72
N VAL A 102 25.71 -9.26 -13.80
CA VAL A 102 25.96 -8.23 -12.79
C VAL A 102 26.90 -8.80 -11.73
N GLN A 103 28.16 -8.36 -11.73
CA GLN A 103 29.13 -8.67 -10.68
C GLN A 103 29.11 -7.58 -9.62
N ILE A 104 28.68 -7.93 -8.41
CA ILE A 104 28.60 -6.99 -7.29
C ILE A 104 29.79 -7.24 -6.37
N PRO A 105 30.66 -6.24 -6.13
CA PRO A 105 31.79 -6.40 -5.22
C PRO A 105 31.35 -6.77 -3.80
N LYS A 106 32.09 -7.69 -3.17
CA LYS A 106 31.88 -8.05 -1.75
C LYS A 106 32.37 -6.96 -0.78
N GLN A 107 33.35 -6.16 -1.20
CA GLN A 107 33.90 -5.08 -0.40
C GLN A 107 33.00 -3.84 -0.49
N ASN A 108 32.55 -3.34 0.66
CA ASN A 108 31.58 -2.23 0.75
C ASN A 108 32.02 -0.98 -0.02
N GLU A 109 33.21 -0.45 0.27
CA GLU A 109 33.72 0.78 -0.39
C GLU A 109 33.81 0.63 -1.91
N ARG A 110 34.25 -0.54 -2.40
CA ARG A 110 34.34 -0.80 -3.83
C ARG A 110 32.96 -0.86 -4.48
N ARG A 111 31.99 -1.51 -3.81
CA ARG A 111 30.60 -1.55 -4.26
C ARG A 111 29.98 -0.15 -4.31
N ASP A 112 30.26 0.67 -3.32
CA ASP A 112 29.64 2.00 -3.25
C ASP A 112 30.22 2.91 -4.36
N ARG A 113 31.53 2.83 -4.66
CA ARG A 113 32.17 3.52 -5.79
C ARG A 113 31.69 3.04 -7.16
N GLU A 114 31.55 1.74 -7.34
CA GLU A 114 31.07 1.18 -8.61
C GLU A 114 29.58 1.55 -8.85
N LEU A 115 28.76 1.63 -7.79
CA LEU A 115 27.40 2.17 -7.88
C LEU A 115 27.40 3.65 -8.31
N GLN A 116 28.29 4.47 -7.75
CA GLN A 116 28.45 5.87 -8.18
C GLN A 116 28.72 5.97 -9.68
N GLU A 117 29.61 5.13 -10.21
CA GLU A 117 29.90 5.11 -11.65
C GLU A 117 28.70 4.66 -12.50
N LEU A 118 27.89 3.71 -12.03
CA LEU A 118 26.64 3.33 -12.69
C LEU A 118 25.64 4.49 -12.74
N LEU A 119 25.47 5.19 -11.61
CA LEU A 119 24.59 6.34 -11.50
C LEU A 119 25.05 7.51 -12.38
N LYS A 120 26.36 7.76 -12.43
CA LYS A 120 26.97 8.81 -13.27
C LYS A 120 26.84 8.52 -14.76
N LYS A 121 27.01 7.25 -15.18
CA LYS A 121 26.80 6.82 -16.57
C LYS A 121 25.32 6.92 -16.97
N GLY A 122 24.43 6.65 -16.02
CA GLY A 122 22.99 6.85 -16.15
C GLY A 122 22.65 8.35 -16.28
N LYS A 123 22.53 8.85 -17.52
CA LYS A 123 22.17 10.27 -17.80
C LYS A 123 20.77 10.68 -17.31
N ARG A 124 20.02 9.80 -16.64
CA ARG A 124 18.62 9.98 -16.26
C ARG A 124 18.49 9.83 -14.74
N PRO A 125 17.55 10.56 -14.11
CA PRO A 125 17.19 10.30 -12.72
C PRO A 125 16.80 8.85 -12.51
N VAL A 126 17.12 8.29 -11.34
CA VAL A 126 16.75 6.94 -10.94
C VAL A 126 15.66 7.01 -9.88
N ALA A 127 14.62 6.19 -10.02
CA ALA A 127 13.54 6.03 -9.06
C ALA A 127 13.57 4.62 -8.48
N LEU A 128 13.97 4.49 -7.21
CA LEU A 128 14.00 3.23 -6.49
C LEU A 128 12.68 2.99 -5.73
N PHE A 129 11.92 1.98 -6.14
CA PHE A 129 10.67 1.60 -5.51
C PHE A 129 10.85 0.51 -4.45
N ILE A 130 10.31 0.76 -3.26
CA ILE A 130 10.34 -0.15 -2.12
C ILE A 130 8.91 -0.31 -1.60
N ASP A 131 8.32 -1.48 -1.84
CA ASP A 131 6.99 -1.85 -1.34
C ASP A 131 7.08 -2.47 0.06
N GLU A 132 6.01 -2.35 0.85
CA GLU A 132 5.95 -2.76 2.26
C GLU A 132 7.04 -2.13 3.14
N ALA A 133 7.39 -0.86 2.88
CA ALA A 133 8.46 -0.14 3.54
C ALA A 133 8.26 0.09 5.06
N HIS A 134 7.05 -0.13 5.58
CA HIS A 134 6.75 -0.11 7.01
C HIS A 134 7.39 -1.28 7.78
N ASP A 135 7.83 -2.33 7.07
CA ASP A 135 8.59 -3.45 7.66
C ASP A 135 10.12 -3.19 7.66
N LEU A 136 10.58 -2.09 7.07
CA LEU A 136 11.99 -1.71 7.13
C LEU A 136 12.38 -1.30 8.56
N ASN A 137 13.57 -1.69 8.98
CA ASN A 137 14.09 -1.22 10.26
C ASN A 137 14.48 0.27 10.18
N GLY A 138 14.42 0.96 11.33
CA GLY A 138 14.75 2.39 11.42
C GLY A 138 16.16 2.72 10.92
N HIS A 139 17.15 1.85 11.17
CA HIS A 139 18.51 2.05 10.66
C HIS A 139 18.60 2.05 9.13
N THR A 140 17.80 1.24 8.44
CA THR A 140 17.74 1.21 6.97
C THR A 140 17.06 2.47 6.44
N LEU A 141 15.96 2.91 7.08
CA LEU A 141 15.28 4.16 6.72
C LEU A 141 16.23 5.37 6.85
N ILE A 142 16.86 5.56 8.00
CA ILE A 142 17.86 6.63 8.22
C ILE A 142 19.01 6.49 7.21
N GLY A 143 19.42 5.25 6.93
CA GLY A 143 20.45 4.91 5.98
C GLY A 143 20.17 5.33 4.52
N LEU A 144 18.91 5.48 4.12
CA LEU A 144 18.54 5.88 2.76
C LEU A 144 19.12 7.24 2.38
N LYS A 145 19.27 8.15 3.35
CA LYS A 145 19.96 9.42 3.18
C LYS A 145 21.35 9.24 2.54
N ARG A 146 22.15 8.32 3.09
CA ARG A 146 23.52 8.08 2.61
C ARG A 146 23.55 7.56 1.18
N LEU A 147 22.56 6.74 0.82
CA LEU A 147 22.41 6.21 -0.53
C LEU A 147 22.02 7.30 -1.53
N MET A 148 21.19 8.25 -1.12
CA MET A 148 20.82 9.40 -1.95
C MET A 148 22.00 10.38 -2.11
N GLU A 149 22.71 10.68 -1.03
CA GLU A 149 23.91 11.54 -1.04
C GLU A 149 25.01 10.97 -1.95
N LEU A 150 25.20 9.64 -1.92
CA LEU A 150 26.12 8.94 -2.81
C LEU A 150 25.82 9.22 -4.29
N ALA A 151 24.54 9.34 -4.68
CA ALA A 151 24.13 9.67 -6.04
C ALA A 151 24.34 11.15 -6.37
N GLU A 152 24.05 12.03 -5.41
CA GLU A 152 24.19 13.48 -5.57
C GLU A 152 25.66 13.92 -5.76
N ASP A 153 26.61 13.28 -5.05
CA ASP A 153 28.04 13.59 -5.11
C ASP A 153 28.65 13.46 -6.53
N VAL A 154 28.04 12.62 -7.38
CA VAL A 154 28.47 12.42 -8.78
C VAL A 154 27.60 13.17 -9.80
N GLY A 155 26.74 14.08 -9.33
CA GLY A 155 25.78 14.81 -10.15
C GLY A 155 24.60 13.97 -10.64
N GLY A 156 24.45 12.75 -10.10
CA GLY A 156 23.29 11.90 -10.34
C GLY A 156 22.08 12.37 -9.54
N ARG A 157 20.91 11.77 -9.82
CA ARG A 157 19.69 11.98 -9.03
C ARG A 157 19.06 10.65 -8.70
N LEU A 158 18.94 10.35 -7.42
CA LEU A 158 18.25 9.17 -6.92
C LEU A 158 17.05 9.62 -6.09
N SER A 159 15.85 9.27 -6.54
CA SER A 159 14.64 9.34 -5.73
C SER A 159 14.32 7.96 -5.17
N VAL A 160 13.88 7.92 -3.92
CA VAL A 160 13.45 6.67 -3.26
C VAL A 160 11.97 6.79 -2.94
N ILE A 161 11.18 5.81 -3.38
CA ILE A 161 9.73 5.76 -3.21
C ILE A 161 9.40 4.59 -2.28
N LEU A 162 8.92 4.92 -1.09
CA LEU A 162 8.50 3.99 -0.06
C LEU A 162 6.98 3.84 -0.11
N ALA A 163 6.45 2.64 -0.34
CA ALA A 163 5.03 2.36 -0.09
C ALA A 163 4.86 1.61 1.22
N GLY A 164 3.93 2.04 2.06
CA GLY A 164 3.70 1.39 3.34
C GLY A 164 2.35 1.70 3.96
N HIS A 165 2.12 1.15 5.14
CA HIS A 165 0.93 1.47 5.94
C HIS A 165 1.01 2.86 6.56
N PRO A 166 -0.11 3.43 7.04
CA PRO A 166 -0.13 4.68 7.79
C PRO A 166 0.86 4.71 8.96
N LYS A 167 1.15 3.56 9.58
CA LYS A 167 2.24 3.41 10.53
C LYS A 167 3.59 3.97 10.04
N LEU A 168 3.97 3.76 8.77
CA LEU A 168 5.22 4.31 8.22
C LEU A 168 5.25 5.84 8.30
N ARG A 169 4.14 6.50 7.96
CA ARG A 169 4.00 7.96 8.09
C ARG A 169 4.18 8.39 9.56
N ASN A 170 3.60 7.65 10.49
CA ASN A 170 3.70 7.97 11.92
C ASN A 170 5.12 7.72 12.45
N ASP A 171 5.78 6.65 12.00
CA ASP A 171 7.17 6.35 12.35
C ASP A 171 8.13 7.43 11.82
N LEU A 172 7.95 7.89 10.58
CA LEU A 172 8.76 8.97 9.98
C LEU A 172 8.60 10.33 10.69
N ARG A 173 7.51 10.54 11.45
CA ARG A 173 7.26 11.77 12.22
C ARG A 173 7.84 11.72 13.64
N ARG A 174 8.46 10.61 14.04
CA ARG A 174 9.04 10.47 15.38
C ARG A 174 10.34 11.27 15.51
N PRO A 175 10.66 11.76 16.72
CA PRO A 175 11.95 12.41 16.97
C PRO A 175 13.16 11.53 16.58
N THR A 176 13.06 10.20 16.76
CA THR A 176 14.12 9.27 16.37
C THR A 176 14.33 9.13 14.85
N MET A 177 13.37 9.59 14.05
CA MET A 177 13.39 9.57 12.59
C MET A 177 13.46 10.98 12.00
N GLU A 178 13.66 12.02 12.81
CA GLU A 178 13.55 13.43 12.41
C GLU A 178 14.37 13.77 11.16
N GLU A 179 15.61 13.28 11.10
CA GLU A 179 16.53 13.49 9.97
C GLU A 179 15.97 13.00 8.63
N ILE A 180 15.41 11.79 8.61
CA ILE A 180 14.83 11.21 7.38
C ILE A 180 13.41 11.72 7.15
N GLY A 181 12.65 11.95 8.23
CA GLY A 181 11.29 12.46 8.23
C GLY A 181 11.17 13.81 7.55
N TYR A 182 12.01 14.79 7.90
CA TYR A 182 12.00 16.11 7.25
C TYR A 182 12.43 16.10 5.78
N ARG A 183 13.13 15.04 5.33
CA ARG A 183 13.51 14.86 3.92
C ARG A 183 12.47 14.09 3.12
N THR A 184 11.44 13.55 3.78
CA THR A 184 10.44 12.69 3.14
C THR A 184 9.17 13.46 2.78
N ASP A 185 8.84 13.50 1.50
CA ASP A 185 7.54 13.95 1.03
C ASP A 185 6.51 12.84 1.29
N ILE A 186 5.61 13.05 2.26
CA ILE A 186 4.62 12.06 2.67
C ILE A 186 3.30 12.32 1.95
N PHE A 187 2.89 11.37 1.13
CA PHE A 187 1.59 11.33 0.47
C PHE A 187 0.68 10.28 1.09
N THR A 188 -0.61 10.59 1.19
CA THR A 188 -1.63 9.64 1.68
C THR A 188 -2.42 9.10 0.49
N LEU A 189 -2.53 7.78 0.38
CA LEU A 189 -3.37 7.10 -0.60
C LEU A 189 -4.67 6.65 0.07
N ASP A 190 -5.72 7.43 -0.17
CA ASP A 190 -7.06 7.19 0.38
C ASP A 190 -7.86 6.15 -0.44
N GLY A 191 -7.30 5.68 -1.56
CA GLY A 191 -7.90 4.64 -2.40
C GLY A 191 -9.23 5.10 -3.00
N ILE A 192 -10.33 4.48 -2.54
CA ILE A 192 -11.70 4.74 -3.04
C ILE A 192 -12.57 5.49 -2.02
N ALA A 193 -11.96 6.08 -0.98
CA ALA A 193 -12.70 6.85 0.01
C ALA A 193 -13.49 7.98 -0.67
N GLY A 194 -14.80 8.03 -0.44
CA GLY A 194 -15.71 9.00 -1.05
C GLY A 194 -16.20 8.63 -2.46
N SER A 195 -15.70 7.54 -3.05
CA SER A 195 -16.07 7.05 -4.39
C SER A 195 -16.36 5.55 -4.39
N GLN A 196 -16.78 4.99 -3.25
CA GLN A 196 -17.00 3.55 -3.09
C GLN A 196 -18.08 3.02 -4.03
N ARG A 197 -19.18 3.75 -4.19
CA ARG A 197 -20.28 3.37 -5.09
C ARG A 197 -19.80 3.34 -6.54
N ASP A 198 -19.12 4.39 -6.97
CA ASP A 198 -18.53 4.48 -8.32
C ASP A 198 -17.53 3.35 -8.57
N TYR A 199 -16.70 3.03 -7.58
CA TYR A 199 -15.77 1.91 -7.67
C TYR A 199 -16.48 0.57 -7.82
N ILE A 200 -17.60 0.32 -7.12
CA ILE A 200 -18.38 -0.92 -7.27
C ILE A 200 -18.96 -1.02 -8.68
N HIS A 201 -19.56 0.07 -9.18
CA HIS A 201 -20.10 0.10 -10.55
C HIS A 201 -19.02 -0.11 -11.60
N TRP A 202 -17.88 0.58 -11.47
CA TRP A 202 -16.72 0.39 -12.34
C TRP A 202 -16.22 -1.06 -12.30
N LEU A 203 -16.10 -1.63 -11.10
CA LEU A 203 -15.59 -2.98 -10.89
C LEU A 203 -16.50 -4.01 -11.56
N LEU A 204 -17.81 -3.89 -11.39
CA LEU A 204 -18.80 -4.74 -12.06
C LEU A 204 -18.77 -4.57 -13.57
N GLY A 205 -18.80 -3.32 -14.06
CA GLY A 205 -18.76 -3.02 -15.49
C GLY A 205 -17.52 -3.59 -16.19
N VAL A 206 -16.33 -3.35 -15.64
CA VAL A 206 -15.09 -3.91 -16.20
C VAL A 206 -15.07 -5.44 -16.11
N SER A 207 -15.63 -6.02 -15.06
CA SER A 207 -15.65 -7.47 -14.88
C SER A 207 -16.68 -8.18 -15.74
N THR A 208 -17.72 -7.49 -16.21
CA THR A 208 -18.72 -8.00 -17.18
C THR A 208 -18.38 -7.65 -18.62
N GLY A 209 -17.36 -6.82 -18.87
CA GLY A 209 -17.10 -6.26 -20.20
C GLY A 209 -18.15 -5.21 -20.61
N ASN A 210 -18.82 -4.59 -19.64
CA ASN A 210 -19.90 -3.61 -19.79
C ASN A 210 -21.12 -4.15 -20.56
N THR A 211 -21.32 -5.47 -20.59
CA THR A 211 -22.46 -6.10 -21.26
C THR A 211 -23.64 -6.36 -20.33
N VAL A 212 -23.45 -6.19 -19.03
CA VAL A 212 -24.43 -6.50 -17.98
C VAL A 212 -24.54 -5.29 -17.06
N GLU A 213 -25.77 -4.81 -16.83
CA GLU A 213 -26.03 -3.72 -15.89
C GLU A 213 -25.78 -4.15 -14.44
N SER A 214 -25.22 -3.25 -13.63
CA SER A 214 -24.85 -3.55 -12.24
C SER A 214 -26.06 -4.00 -11.41
N GLU A 215 -27.21 -3.40 -11.68
CA GLU A 215 -28.50 -3.59 -11.04
C GLU A 215 -29.08 -5.01 -11.29
N SER A 216 -28.63 -5.68 -12.35
CA SER A 216 -29.00 -7.08 -12.64
C SER A 216 -28.15 -8.09 -11.87
N ILE A 217 -27.05 -7.62 -11.25
CA ILE A 217 -26.13 -8.42 -10.44
C ILE A 217 -26.39 -8.17 -8.95
N LEU A 218 -26.53 -6.90 -8.54
CA LEU A 218 -26.84 -6.50 -7.16
C LEU A 218 -27.97 -5.48 -7.15
N THR A 219 -28.83 -5.54 -6.13
CA THR A 219 -29.81 -4.48 -5.91
C THR A 219 -29.12 -3.16 -5.53
N ALA A 220 -29.79 -2.02 -5.75
CA ALA A 220 -29.28 -0.72 -5.36
C ALA A 220 -28.94 -0.67 -3.86
N ASP A 221 -29.81 -1.21 -3.01
CA ASP A 221 -29.61 -1.28 -1.56
C ASP A 221 -28.38 -2.13 -1.18
N ALA A 222 -28.13 -3.23 -1.92
CA ALA A 222 -26.94 -4.06 -1.71
C ALA A 222 -25.65 -3.28 -2.02
N ILE A 223 -25.66 -2.50 -3.10
CA ILE A 223 -24.55 -1.60 -3.47
C ILE A 223 -24.34 -0.54 -2.37
N ASP A 224 -25.42 0.04 -1.86
CA ASP A 224 -25.35 1.05 -0.79
C ASP A 224 -24.77 0.50 0.51
N ILE A 225 -25.15 -0.71 0.91
CA ILE A 225 -24.58 -1.38 2.10
C ILE A 225 -23.08 -1.61 1.90
N LEU A 226 -22.66 -2.14 0.75
CA LEU A 226 -21.25 -2.36 0.45
C LEU A 226 -20.45 -1.05 0.43
N ALA A 227 -20.98 -0.01 -0.22
CA ALA A 227 -20.34 1.30 -0.30
C ALA A 227 -20.22 1.98 1.08
N THR A 228 -21.24 1.80 1.94
CA THR A 228 -21.29 2.41 3.27
C THR A 228 -20.39 1.70 4.27
N LYS A 229 -20.33 0.37 4.24
CA LYS A 229 -19.59 -0.43 5.24
C LYS A 229 -18.13 -0.70 4.84
N LEU A 230 -17.79 -0.72 3.55
CA LEU A 230 -16.44 -1.07 3.11
C LEU A 230 -15.61 0.18 2.81
N ARG A 231 -14.32 0.13 3.16
CA ARG A 231 -13.42 1.29 3.06
C ARG A 231 -12.42 1.16 1.93
N THR A 232 -11.98 -0.07 1.63
CA THR A 232 -10.88 -0.31 0.70
C THR A 232 -11.27 -1.15 -0.52
N PRO A 233 -10.60 -0.97 -1.67
CA PRO A 233 -10.80 -1.81 -2.85
C PRO A 233 -10.76 -3.31 -2.57
N LEU A 234 -9.81 -3.75 -1.73
CA LEU A 234 -9.66 -5.15 -1.36
C LEU A 234 -10.85 -5.66 -0.54
N GLN A 235 -11.36 -4.85 0.38
CA GLN A 235 -12.57 -5.19 1.14
C GLN A 235 -13.77 -5.33 0.21
N VAL A 236 -13.96 -4.40 -0.72
CA VAL A 236 -15.04 -4.45 -1.71
C VAL A 236 -14.93 -5.71 -2.54
N GLN A 237 -13.77 -6.02 -3.12
CA GLN A 237 -13.57 -7.23 -3.93
C GLN A 237 -13.87 -8.52 -3.15
N LEU A 238 -13.43 -8.61 -1.89
CA LEU A 238 -13.67 -9.77 -1.03
C LEU A 238 -15.16 -9.97 -0.74
N HIS A 239 -15.82 -8.95 -0.19
CA HIS A 239 -17.21 -9.08 0.24
C HIS A 239 -18.17 -9.19 -0.95
N LEU A 240 -17.85 -8.53 -2.06
CA LEU A 240 -18.57 -8.69 -3.31
C LEU A 240 -18.43 -10.13 -3.84
N THR A 241 -17.22 -10.70 -3.79
CA THR A 241 -17.03 -12.13 -4.15
C THR A 241 -17.86 -13.05 -3.27
N LEU A 242 -17.82 -12.84 -1.95
CA LEU A 242 -18.60 -13.65 -1.00
C LEU A 242 -20.11 -13.53 -1.24
N ALA A 243 -20.60 -12.32 -1.49
CA ALA A 243 -22.02 -12.07 -1.75
C ALA A 243 -22.49 -12.74 -3.04
N LEU A 244 -21.69 -12.68 -4.12
CA LEU A 244 -22.00 -13.38 -5.37
C LEU A 244 -21.96 -14.89 -5.20
N GLU A 245 -20.96 -15.43 -4.49
CA GLU A 245 -20.87 -16.86 -4.22
C GLU A 245 -22.05 -17.37 -3.38
N ALA A 246 -22.49 -16.60 -2.38
CA ALA A 246 -23.68 -16.90 -1.58
C ALA A 246 -24.96 -16.83 -2.43
N GLY A 247 -25.11 -15.79 -3.26
CA GLY A 247 -26.29 -15.64 -4.11
C GLY A 247 -26.39 -16.72 -5.18
N TYR A 248 -25.26 -17.21 -5.69
CA TYR A 248 -25.25 -18.38 -6.57
C TYR A 248 -25.75 -19.64 -5.85
N GLN A 249 -25.36 -19.84 -4.58
CA GLN A 249 -25.81 -20.99 -3.79
C GLN A 249 -27.31 -20.94 -3.48
N THR A 250 -27.88 -19.74 -3.30
CA THR A 250 -29.31 -19.54 -3.03
C THR A 250 -30.16 -19.33 -4.28
N GLY A 251 -29.54 -19.19 -5.46
CA GLY A 251 -30.23 -18.88 -6.71
C GLY A 251 -30.72 -17.42 -6.82
N GLU A 252 -30.16 -16.50 -6.03
CA GLU A 252 -30.49 -15.08 -6.08
C GLU A 252 -29.75 -14.35 -7.21
N LYS A 253 -30.50 -13.64 -8.06
CA LYS A 253 -29.99 -12.72 -9.07
C LYS A 253 -31.07 -11.69 -9.42
N PRO A 254 -30.94 -10.42 -9.02
CA PRO A 254 -29.78 -9.80 -8.37
C PRO A 254 -29.61 -10.20 -6.89
N VAL A 255 -28.38 -10.10 -6.39
CA VAL A 255 -28.03 -10.26 -4.97
C VAL A 255 -28.64 -9.12 -4.15
N THR A 256 -29.36 -9.48 -3.10
CA THR A 256 -30.09 -8.54 -2.25
C THR A 256 -29.24 -7.98 -1.11
N ALA A 257 -29.72 -6.88 -0.51
CA ALA A 257 -29.13 -6.27 0.68
C ALA A 257 -29.08 -7.27 1.85
N GLU A 258 -30.17 -8.02 2.07
CA GLU A 258 -30.26 -9.03 3.13
C GLU A 258 -29.14 -10.07 3.00
N LEU A 259 -28.96 -10.62 1.79
CA LEU A 259 -27.90 -11.59 1.53
C LEU A 259 -26.51 -11.00 1.74
N VAL A 260 -26.26 -9.76 1.31
CA VAL A 260 -24.99 -9.07 1.61
C VAL A 260 -24.74 -9.01 3.11
N GLU A 261 -25.74 -8.65 3.92
CA GLU A 261 -25.56 -8.54 5.37
C GLU A 261 -25.18 -9.89 6.02
N THR A 262 -25.67 -11.02 5.49
CA THR A 262 -25.31 -12.34 6.01
C THR A 262 -23.83 -12.69 5.85
N VAL A 263 -23.17 -12.16 4.80
CA VAL A 263 -21.75 -12.44 4.53
C VAL A 263 -20.80 -11.39 5.13
N MET A 264 -21.33 -10.29 5.68
CA MET A 264 -20.50 -9.27 6.33
C MET A 264 -20.13 -9.68 7.75
N SER A 265 -18.84 -9.58 8.08
CA SER A 265 -18.40 -9.76 9.47
C SER A 265 -18.90 -8.60 10.34
N ARG A 266 -19.44 -8.93 11.52
CA ARG A 266 -19.91 -7.94 12.50
C ARG A 266 -18.77 -7.13 13.13
N GLN A 267 -17.53 -7.61 13.02
CA GLN A 267 -16.34 -7.03 13.66
C GLN A 267 -15.48 -6.23 12.68
N LEU A 268 -15.98 -5.91 11.47
CA LEU A 268 -15.19 -5.21 10.45
C LEU A 268 -14.62 -3.87 10.92
N ASP A 269 -15.36 -3.18 11.77
CA ASP A 269 -15.02 -1.86 12.31
C ASP A 269 -14.49 -1.89 13.75
N ASP A 270 -14.26 -3.09 14.30
CA ASP A 270 -13.64 -3.24 15.62
C ASP A 270 -12.24 -2.61 15.63
N LEU A 271 -11.78 -2.28 16.84
CA LEU A 271 -10.51 -1.59 17.06
C LEU A 271 -9.32 -2.39 16.47
N GLU A 272 -9.26 -3.69 16.72
CA GLU A 272 -8.14 -4.52 16.27
C GLU A 272 -8.03 -4.60 14.72
N PRO A 273 -9.10 -4.95 13.97
CA PRO A 273 -9.06 -4.89 12.50
C PRO A 273 -8.73 -3.51 11.96
N THR A 274 -9.22 -2.44 12.60
CA THR A 274 -8.90 -1.06 12.20
C THR A 274 -7.41 -0.77 12.37
N LEU A 275 -6.83 -1.06 13.53
CA LEU A 275 -5.40 -0.87 13.77
C LEU A 275 -4.54 -1.75 12.86
N ALA A 276 -4.92 -3.01 12.65
CA ALA A 276 -4.23 -3.92 11.75
C ALA A 276 -4.18 -3.36 10.31
N ARG A 277 -5.27 -2.76 9.82
CA ARG A 277 -5.31 -2.08 8.50
C ARG A 277 -4.39 -0.86 8.44
N HIS A 278 -4.14 -0.20 9.57
CA HIS A 278 -3.19 0.91 9.68
C HIS A 278 -1.73 0.45 9.87
N GLY A 279 -1.47 -0.85 9.87
CA GLY A 279 -0.14 -1.44 9.99
C GLY A 279 0.29 -1.70 11.43
N TYR A 280 -0.65 -1.67 12.38
CA TYR A 280 -0.40 -1.82 13.80
C TYR A 280 -0.85 -3.20 14.28
N ARG A 281 0.08 -4.14 14.39
CA ARG A 281 -0.17 -5.48 14.94
C ARG A 281 0.14 -5.51 16.44
N LEU A 282 -0.23 -6.60 17.11
CA LEU A 282 0.01 -6.79 18.55
C LEU A 282 1.45 -6.45 18.97
N LYS A 283 2.45 -6.91 18.19
CA LYS A 283 3.86 -6.61 18.47
C LYS A 283 4.15 -5.11 18.46
N ASP A 284 3.64 -4.41 17.45
CA ASP A 284 3.81 -2.95 17.33
C ASP A 284 3.12 -2.21 18.47
N MET A 285 1.96 -2.70 18.91
CA MET A 285 1.23 -2.12 20.05
C MET A 285 2.01 -2.24 21.35
N VAL A 286 2.60 -3.41 21.59
CA VAL A 286 3.41 -3.66 22.78
C VAL A 286 4.68 -2.82 22.78
N GLU A 287 5.38 -2.76 21.65
CA GLU A 287 6.64 -2.01 21.53
C GLU A 287 6.45 -0.48 21.62
N GLN A 288 5.31 0.04 21.15
CA GLN A 288 5.12 1.49 21.01
C GLN A 288 4.32 2.14 22.14
N PHE A 289 3.44 1.41 22.81
CA PHE A 289 2.51 1.99 23.79
C PHE A 289 2.79 1.62 25.24
N ASP A 290 3.92 0.96 25.50
CA ASP A 290 4.35 0.58 26.87
C ASP A 290 3.21 -0.16 27.60
N ALA A 291 2.75 -1.21 26.94
CA ALA A 291 1.67 -2.08 27.38
C ALA A 291 2.06 -3.54 27.13
N LYS A 292 1.67 -4.43 28.04
CA LYS A 292 1.89 -5.87 27.89
C LYS A 292 0.96 -6.45 26.83
N ALA A 293 1.37 -7.54 26.19
CA ALA A 293 0.53 -8.24 25.21
C ALA A 293 -0.84 -8.64 25.78
N SER A 294 -0.92 -8.98 27.08
CA SER A 294 -2.19 -9.26 27.75
C SER A 294 -3.09 -8.02 27.85
N GLU A 295 -2.53 -6.85 28.15
CA GLU A 295 -3.30 -5.59 28.24
C GLU A 295 -3.86 -5.20 26.86
N ILE A 296 -3.07 -5.32 25.80
CA ILE A 296 -3.54 -5.03 24.42
C ILE A 296 -4.65 -6.00 24.00
N ARG A 297 -4.54 -7.29 24.32
CA ARG A 297 -5.64 -8.25 24.04
C ARG A 297 -6.91 -7.90 24.82
N SER A 298 -6.78 -7.57 26.10
CA SER A 298 -7.92 -7.12 26.92
C SER A 298 -8.52 -5.81 26.40
N LEU A 299 -7.71 -4.91 25.84
CA LEU A 299 -8.20 -3.69 25.18
C LEU A 299 -9.04 -4.03 23.95
N PHE A 300 -8.58 -4.95 23.10
CA PHE A 300 -9.30 -5.38 21.90
C PHE A 300 -10.61 -6.08 22.23
N SER A 301 -10.67 -6.84 23.33
CA SER A 301 -11.90 -7.50 23.78
C SER A 301 -12.79 -6.62 24.66
N ASN A 302 -12.49 -5.32 24.83
CA ASN A 302 -13.21 -4.40 25.74
C ASN A 302 -13.28 -4.90 27.21
N GLN A 303 -12.25 -5.58 27.69
CA GLN A 303 -12.14 -6.15 29.05
C GLN A 303 -11.07 -5.46 29.90
N LEU A 304 -10.36 -4.48 29.36
CA LEU A 304 -9.34 -3.73 30.10
C LEU A 304 -10.00 -2.71 31.04
N GLU A 305 -9.37 -2.47 32.19
CA GLU A 305 -9.86 -1.50 33.18
C GLU A 305 -9.99 -0.08 32.55
N PRO A 306 -11.04 0.69 32.86
CA PRO A 306 -11.33 1.96 32.18
C PRO A 306 -10.20 3.01 32.24
N LYS A 307 -9.53 3.19 33.38
CA LYS A 307 -8.44 4.15 33.52
C LYS A 307 -7.24 3.76 32.67
N ARG A 308 -6.85 2.47 32.67
CA ARG A 308 -5.77 1.97 31.82
C ARG A 308 -6.13 2.03 30.33
N THR A 309 -7.41 1.79 30.00
CA THR A 309 -7.93 1.95 28.64
C THR A 309 -7.77 3.38 28.14
N ALA A 310 -8.17 4.37 28.95
CA ALA A 310 -8.04 5.78 28.59
C ALA A 310 -6.58 6.18 28.39
N GLU A 311 -5.67 5.73 29.27
CA GLU A 311 -4.23 6.01 29.15
C GLU A 311 -3.64 5.47 27.85
N ILE A 312 -3.93 4.21 27.50
CA ILE A 312 -3.41 3.62 26.25
C ILE A 312 -4.01 4.32 25.04
N ARG A 313 -5.31 4.64 25.05
CA ARG A 313 -5.97 5.38 23.96
C ARG A 313 -5.41 6.78 23.78
N GLU A 314 -5.12 7.51 24.86
CA GLU A 314 -4.51 8.83 24.77
C GLU A 314 -3.13 8.76 24.09
N ARG A 315 -2.30 7.77 24.45
CA ARG A 315 -1.01 7.53 23.80
C ARG A 315 -1.17 7.16 22.32
N MET A 316 -2.17 6.35 21.98
CA MET A 316 -2.49 6.00 20.58
C MET A 316 -2.92 7.23 19.77
N LEU A 317 -3.78 8.10 20.32
CA LEU A 317 -4.20 9.36 19.69
C LEU A 317 -3.00 10.30 19.48
N ALA A 318 -2.15 10.45 20.49
CA ALA A 318 -0.94 11.27 20.40
C ALA A 318 0.04 10.75 19.33
N ALA A 319 0.05 9.43 19.08
CA ALA A 319 0.82 8.81 18.00
C ALA A 319 0.10 8.84 16.62
N GLY A 320 -1.09 9.43 16.53
CA GLY A 320 -1.85 9.58 15.28
C GLY A 320 -2.53 8.30 14.80
N LEU A 321 -2.92 7.40 15.72
CA LEU A 321 -3.72 6.22 15.39
C LEU A 321 -5.21 6.60 15.24
N PRO A 322 -5.95 5.93 14.35
CA PRO A 322 -7.39 6.13 14.17
C PRO A 322 -8.16 5.26 15.17
N ILE A 323 -8.52 5.84 16.31
CA ILE A 323 -9.24 5.16 17.40
C ILE A 323 -10.45 5.96 17.88
#